data_AF-A0A2D4FF30-F1
#
_entry.id   AF-A0A2D4FF30-F1
#
_cell.length_a   1.000
_cell.length_b   1.000
_cell.length_c   1.000
_cell.angle_alpha   90.00
_cell.angle_beta   90.00
_cell.angle_gamma   90.00
#
_symmetry.space_group_name_H-M   'P 1'
#
loop_
_entity.id
_entity.type
_entity.pdbx_description
1 polymer ?
#
loop_
_entity_poly.entity_id
_entity_poly.type
_entity_poly.pdbx_seq_one_letter_code
_entity_poly.pdbx_strand_id
1 'polypeptide(L)'
;SLVTAWIKAASGALDRIAPLQPLRGCGSRRAPWFTEELREMKCQKRRLERRWRASNSESDRSLLRAFIRTYLVAIRVAKCAHFSALIASAESRPAALFRVTRSLLKGEEVREPLQGRAEEFVQFLSDKITQIRTDLDSTWTIPAEMPRASLNQI
;
A
#
# COMPACT_ATOMS: atom_id res chain seq x y z
N SER A 1 1.65 30.16 -26.19
CA SER A 1 3.01 29.85 -26.67
C SER A 1 3.13 28.35 -26.86
N LEU A 2 4.20 27.85 -27.50
CA LEU A 2 4.45 26.40 -27.62
C LEU A 2 4.46 25.70 -26.24
N VAL A 3 5.06 26.36 -25.25
CA VAL A 3 5.19 25.88 -23.87
C VAL A 3 3.81 25.61 -23.24
N THR A 4 2.83 26.50 -23.43
CA THR A 4 1.49 26.32 -22.86
C THR A 4 0.73 25.16 -23.50
N ALA A 5 0.93 24.92 -24.81
CA ALA A 5 0.32 23.80 -25.51
C ALA A 5 0.92 22.46 -25.04
N TRP A 6 2.24 22.40 -24.86
CA TRP A 6 2.93 21.21 -24.36
C TRP A 6 2.51 20.85 -22.94
N ILE A 7 2.49 21.83 -22.02
CA ILE A 7 2.03 21.61 -20.64
C ILE A 7 0.61 21.04 -20.62
N LYS A 8 -0.29 21.58 -21.44
CA LYS A 8 -1.68 21.11 -21.54
C LYS A 8 -1.78 19.66 -22.03
N ALA A 9 -1.00 19.30 -23.05
CA ALA A 9 -0.98 17.93 -23.56
C ALA A 9 -0.39 16.94 -22.55
N ALA A 10 0.70 17.31 -21.87
CA ALA A 10 1.34 16.51 -20.84
C ALA A 10 0.41 16.29 -19.63
N SER A 11 -0.26 17.34 -19.14
CA SER A 11 -1.25 17.23 -18.07
C SER A 11 -2.44 16.35 -18.46
N GLY A 12 -2.96 16.48 -19.69
CA GLY A 12 -4.05 15.62 -20.16
C GLY A 12 -3.67 14.15 -20.26
N ALA A 13 -2.43 13.85 -20.67
CA ALA A 13 -1.92 12.47 -20.67
C ALA A 13 -1.75 11.93 -19.24
N LEU A 14 -1.24 12.75 -18.32
CA LEU A 14 -1.12 12.39 -16.90
C LEU A 14 -2.48 12.12 -16.26
N ASP A 15 -3.47 12.98 -16.47
CA ASP A 15 -4.82 12.79 -15.94
C ASP A 15 -5.50 11.53 -16.50
N ARG A 16 -5.18 11.14 -17.74
CA ARG A 16 -5.70 9.91 -18.36
C ARG A 16 -5.06 8.64 -17.79
N ILE A 17 -3.75 8.65 -17.53
CA ILE A 17 -3.00 7.47 -17.09
C ILE A 17 -3.01 7.34 -15.56
N ALA A 18 -2.97 8.46 -14.85
CA ALA A 18 -2.88 8.55 -13.40
C ALA A 18 -3.76 9.71 -12.91
N PRO A 19 -5.10 9.58 -13.02
CA PRO A 19 -6.02 10.60 -12.53
C PRO A 19 -5.76 10.86 -11.05
N LEU A 20 -5.87 12.12 -10.64
CA LEU A 20 -5.84 12.49 -9.23
C LEU A 20 -7.00 11.81 -8.52
N GLN A 21 -6.71 10.70 -7.85
CA GLN A 21 -7.67 10.09 -6.94
C GLN A 21 -7.58 10.84 -5.62
N PRO A 22 -8.71 11.21 -5.00
CA PRO A 22 -8.71 11.59 -3.61
C PRO A 22 -7.97 10.49 -2.87
N LEU A 23 -6.88 10.84 -2.18
CA LEU A 23 -6.32 9.94 -1.20
C LEU A 23 -7.50 9.59 -0.31
N ARG A 24 -7.99 8.35 -0.40
CA ARG A 24 -8.82 7.79 0.65
C ARG A 24 -7.86 7.77 1.83
N GLY A 25 -7.80 8.89 2.55
CA GLY A 25 -7.18 8.95 3.83
C GLY A 25 -7.75 7.74 4.52
N CYS A 26 -6.89 6.77 4.82
CA CYS A 26 -7.24 5.72 5.74
C CYS A 26 -7.52 6.49 7.02
N GLY A 27 -8.78 6.95 7.13
CA GLY A 27 -9.27 7.85 8.14
C GLY A 27 -9.12 7.06 9.38
N SER A 28 -7.98 7.32 10.03
CA SER A 28 -7.42 6.66 11.18
C SER A 28 -8.44 5.78 11.90
N ARG A 29 -8.65 4.55 11.37
CA ARG A 29 -8.92 3.37 12.20
C ARG A 29 -7.63 3.03 12.92
N ARG A 30 -6.96 4.04 13.49
CA ARG A 30 -5.88 3.79 14.44
C ARG A 30 -6.62 3.16 15.60
N ALA A 31 -6.27 1.91 15.87
CA ALA A 31 -6.63 1.24 17.10
C ALA A 31 -6.55 2.25 18.25
N PRO A 32 -7.65 2.54 18.95
CA PRO A 32 -7.68 3.53 20.04
C PRO A 32 -6.69 3.18 21.16
N TRP A 33 -6.34 1.90 21.28
CA TRP A 33 -5.33 1.37 22.20
C TRP A 33 -3.87 1.58 21.74
N PHE A 34 -3.62 2.08 20.53
CA PHE A 34 -2.27 2.26 19.99
C PHE A 34 -1.70 3.66 20.34
N THR A 35 -1.10 3.72 21.53
CA THR A 35 -0.54 4.92 22.16
C THR A 35 0.70 5.46 21.43
N GLU A 36 1.12 6.69 21.77
CA GLU A 36 2.35 7.29 21.23
C GLU A 36 3.59 6.48 21.63
N GLU A 37 3.65 6.01 22.88
CA GLU A 37 4.70 5.10 23.36
C GLU A 37 4.86 3.88 22.45
N LEU A 38 3.76 3.24 22.05
CA LEU A 38 3.81 2.10 21.12
C LEU A 38 4.29 2.51 19.71
N ARG A 39 4.03 3.74 19.27
CA ARG A 39 4.59 4.27 18.02
C ARG A 39 6.09 4.44 18.13
N GLU A 40 6.57 5.03 19.22
CA GLU A 40 8.00 5.19 19.48
C GLU A 40 8.70 3.84 19.55
N MET A 41 8.14 2.88 20.29
CA MET A 41 8.66 1.52 20.35
C MET A 41 8.68 0.86 18.96
N LYS A 42 7.63 1.02 18.15
CA LYS A 42 7.60 0.50 16.77
C LYS A 42 8.71 1.13 15.91
N CYS A 43 8.94 2.43 16.04
CA CYS A 43 10.03 3.13 15.37
C CYS A 43 11.40 2.61 15.83
N GLN A 44 11.60 2.42 17.13
CA GLN A 44 12.84 1.88 17.69
C GLN A 44 13.09 0.44 17.23
N LYS A 45 12.06 -0.42 17.20
CA LYS A 45 12.15 -1.75 16.60
C LYS A 45 12.69 -1.68 15.17
N ARG A 46 12.15 -0.79 14.34
CA ARG A 46 12.61 -0.61 12.95
C ARG A 46 14.06 -0.13 12.88
N ARG A 47 14.50 0.74 13.80
CA ARG A 47 15.90 1.18 13.89
C ARG A 47 16.83 0.01 14.23
N LEU A 48 16.48 -0.79 15.23
CA LEU A 48 17.23 -2.01 15.59
C LEU A 48 17.27 -3.03 14.45
N GLU A 49 16.17 -3.20 13.75
CA GLU A 49 16.07 -4.08 12.58
C GLU A 49 17.00 -3.63 11.45
N ARG A 50 17.06 -2.32 11.15
CA ARG A 50 18.00 -1.77 10.16
C ARG A 50 19.46 -1.93 10.62
N ARG A 51 19.75 -1.68 11.89
CA ARG A 51 21.09 -1.88 12.47
C ARG A 51 21.56 -3.32 12.30
N TRP A 52 20.73 -4.29 12.69
CA TRP A 52 21.04 -5.71 12.51
C TRP A 52 21.23 -6.09 11.04
N ARG A 53 20.40 -5.57 10.11
CA ARG A 53 20.60 -5.82 8.68
C ARG A 53 21.93 -5.28 8.15
N ALA A 54 22.39 -4.15 8.69
CA ALA A 54 23.65 -3.52 8.26
C ALA A 54 24.88 -4.22 8.87
N SER A 55 24.82 -4.60 10.15
CA SER A 55 25.95 -5.22 10.84
C SER A 55 26.03 -6.74 10.69
N ASN A 56 24.89 -7.40 10.43
CA ASN A 56 24.69 -8.85 10.46
C ASN A 56 25.26 -9.53 11.72
N SER A 57 25.30 -8.83 12.85
CA SER A 57 25.90 -9.32 14.09
C SER A 57 24.87 -10.06 14.97
N GLU A 58 25.31 -11.11 15.68
CA GLU A 58 24.45 -11.83 16.64
C GLU A 58 24.11 -10.98 17.88
N SER A 59 24.95 -10.01 18.25
CA SER A 59 24.66 -9.07 19.32
C SER A 59 23.48 -8.16 18.97
N ASP A 60 23.48 -7.55 17.77
CA ASP A 60 22.35 -6.73 17.30
C ASP A 60 21.09 -7.58 17.10
N ARG A 61 21.24 -8.83 16.63
CA ARG A 61 20.11 -9.78 16.52
C ARG A 61 19.49 -10.07 17.88
N SER A 62 20.31 -10.26 18.90
CA SER A 62 19.85 -10.56 20.26
C SER A 62 19.18 -9.35 20.91
N LEU A 63 19.72 -8.15 20.69
CA LEU A 63 19.10 -6.89 21.09
C LEU A 63 17.72 -6.70 20.43
N LEU A 64 17.62 -6.94 19.11
CA LEU A 64 16.35 -6.88 18.39
C LEU A 64 15.33 -7.88 18.95
N ARG A 65 15.75 -9.14 19.19
CA ARG A 65 14.88 -10.18 19.78
C ARG A 65 14.36 -9.78 21.15
N ALA A 66 15.22 -9.28 22.03
CA ALA A 66 14.84 -8.80 23.35
C ALA A 66 13.85 -7.64 23.25
N PHE A 67 14.14 -6.66 22.38
CA PHE A 67 13.26 -5.52 22.17
C PHE A 67 11.88 -5.91 21.61
N ILE A 68 11.82 -6.87 20.69
CA ILE A 68 10.55 -7.40 20.17
C ILE A 68 9.70 -7.99 21.31
N ARG A 69 10.30 -8.73 22.25
CA ARG A 69 9.57 -9.29 23.40
C ARG A 69 8.97 -8.17 24.27
N THR A 70 9.76 -7.16 24.61
CA THR A 70 9.29 -5.99 25.38
C THR A 70 8.16 -5.25 24.67
N TYR A 71 8.30 -5.05 23.36
CA TYR A 71 7.26 -4.41 22.53
C TYR A 71 5.95 -5.21 22.50
N LEU A 72 6.02 -6.54 22.38
CA LEU A 72 4.82 -7.38 22.40
C LEU A 72 4.12 -7.37 23.77
N VAL A 73 4.88 -7.32 24.87
CA VAL A 73 4.33 -7.16 26.21
C VAL A 73 3.63 -5.81 26.35
N ALA A 74 4.25 -4.71 25.91
CA ALA A 74 3.64 -3.38 25.93
C ALA A 74 2.33 -3.33 25.12
N ILE A 75 2.30 -3.96 23.93
CA ILE A 75 1.06 -4.09 23.13
C ILE A 75 -0.02 -4.81 23.94
N ARG A 76 0.33 -5.93 24.58
CA ARG A 76 -0.64 -6.71 25.38
C ARG A 76 -1.21 -5.87 26.52
N VAL A 77 -0.36 -5.16 27.25
CA VAL A 77 -0.76 -4.27 28.35
C VAL A 77 -1.70 -3.18 27.85
N ALA A 78 -1.34 -2.48 26.77
CA ALA A 78 -2.16 -1.40 26.21
C ALA A 78 -3.53 -1.91 25.74
N LYS A 79 -3.56 -3.07 25.08
CA LYS A 79 -4.82 -3.72 24.67
C LYS A 79 -5.68 -4.08 25.88
N CYS A 80 -5.09 -4.75 26.88
CA CYS A 80 -5.79 -5.13 28.10
C CYS A 80 -6.36 -3.90 28.80
N ALA A 81 -5.56 -2.85 29.01
CA ALA A 81 -6.01 -1.61 29.63
C ALA A 81 -7.21 -0.98 28.90
N HIS A 82 -7.14 -0.89 27.57
CA HIS A 82 -8.21 -0.34 26.76
C HIS A 82 -9.51 -1.16 26.86
N PHE A 83 -9.43 -2.48 26.67
CA PHE A 83 -10.63 -3.32 26.70
C PHE A 83 -11.20 -3.47 28.11
N SER A 84 -10.35 -3.50 29.15
CA SER A 84 -10.82 -3.47 30.55
C SER A 84 -11.57 -2.18 30.85
N ALA A 85 -11.05 -1.02 30.44
CA ALA A 85 -11.74 0.26 30.59
C ALA A 85 -13.06 0.29 29.80
N LEU A 86 -13.07 -0.27 28.59
CA LEU A 86 -14.26 -0.35 27.74
C LEU A 86 -15.36 -1.23 28.39
N ILE A 87 -14.99 -2.37 28.97
CA ILE A 87 -15.90 -3.26 29.69
C ILE A 87 -16.45 -2.56 30.94
N ALA A 88 -15.59 -1.94 31.75
CA ALA A 88 -16.02 -1.20 32.94
C ALA A 88 -17.00 -0.06 32.59
N SER A 89 -16.75 0.66 31.49
CA SER A 89 -17.66 1.71 31.02
C SER A 89 -19.02 1.19 30.52
N ALA A 90 -19.12 -0.11 30.21
CA ALA A 90 -20.30 -0.76 29.66
C ALA A 90 -21.06 -1.62 30.69
N GLU A 91 -20.68 -1.58 31.97
CA GLU A 91 -21.20 -2.47 33.02
C GLU A 91 -22.73 -2.44 33.14
N SER A 92 -23.36 -1.27 32.99
CA SER A 92 -24.82 -1.11 33.02
C SER A 92 -25.51 -1.17 31.65
N ARG A 93 -24.78 -1.56 30.58
CA ARG A 93 -25.25 -1.53 29.19
C ARG A 93 -25.00 -2.88 28.49
N PRO A 94 -25.87 -3.88 28.68
CA PRO A 94 -25.68 -5.23 28.13
C PRO A 94 -25.37 -5.24 26.62
N ALA A 95 -26.11 -4.44 25.83
CA ALA A 95 -25.89 -4.33 24.38
C ALA A 95 -24.48 -3.80 24.02
N ALA A 96 -23.92 -2.89 24.82
CA ALA A 96 -22.57 -2.39 24.62
C ALA A 96 -21.53 -3.48 24.97
N LEU A 97 -21.73 -4.19 26.07
CA LEU A 97 -20.87 -5.30 26.48
C LEU A 97 -20.84 -6.39 25.40
N PHE A 98 -22.00 -6.82 24.88
CA PHE A 98 -22.05 -7.80 23.79
C PHE A 98 -21.35 -7.33 22.52
N ARG A 99 -21.39 -6.03 22.18
CA ARG A 99 -20.62 -5.49 21.04
C ARG A 99 -19.11 -5.59 21.28
N VAL A 100 -18.64 -5.25 22.48
CA VAL A 100 -17.22 -5.36 22.85
C VAL A 100 -16.76 -6.81 22.78
N THR A 101 -17.50 -7.73 23.40
CA THR A 101 -17.19 -9.17 23.37
C THR A 101 -17.20 -9.71 21.95
N ARG A 102 -18.19 -9.34 21.13
CA ARG A 102 -18.24 -9.73 19.71
C ARG A 102 -17.04 -9.19 18.93
N SER A 103 -16.57 -7.98 19.21
CA SER A 103 -15.37 -7.43 18.58
C SER A 103 -14.08 -8.13 18.99
N LEU A 104 -14.03 -8.74 20.18
CA LEU A 104 -12.88 -9.52 20.64
C LEU A 104 -12.89 -10.95 20.07
N LEU A 105 -14.08 -11.52 19.89
CA LEU A 105 -14.28 -12.89 19.43
C LEU A 105 -14.37 -13.03 17.90
N LYS A 106 -14.85 -12.00 17.20
CA LYS A 106 -14.72 -11.93 15.75
C LYS A 106 -13.25 -11.71 15.44
N GLY A 107 -12.52 -12.80 15.24
CA GLY A 107 -11.30 -12.78 14.45
C GLY A 107 -11.59 -12.00 13.17
N GLU A 108 -10.62 -11.14 12.80
CA GLU A 108 -10.65 -10.35 11.56
C GLU A 108 -11.36 -11.18 10.50
N GLU A 109 -12.57 -10.76 10.08
CA GLU A 109 -13.22 -11.39 8.93
C GLU A 109 -12.19 -11.17 7.83
N VAL A 110 -11.43 -12.23 7.53
CA VAL A 110 -10.41 -12.24 6.50
C VAL A 110 -11.17 -11.77 5.30
N ARG A 111 -10.93 -10.51 4.93
CA ARG A 111 -11.49 -9.92 3.73
C ARG A 111 -11.19 -10.95 2.67
N GLU A 112 -12.23 -11.54 2.09
CA GLU A 112 -12.07 -12.66 1.18
C GLU A 112 -10.90 -12.31 0.25
N PRO A 113 -9.89 -13.21 0.14
CA PRO A 113 -8.77 -12.97 -0.78
C PRO A 113 -9.37 -12.50 -2.08
N LEU A 114 -8.90 -11.35 -2.59
CA LEU A 114 -9.44 -10.68 -3.78
C LEU A 114 -9.95 -11.74 -4.74
N GLN A 115 -11.27 -11.81 -4.88
CA GLN A 115 -11.91 -12.88 -5.62
C GLN A 115 -11.53 -12.68 -7.09
N GLY A 116 -10.54 -13.46 -7.50
CA GLY A 116 -9.88 -13.35 -8.79
C GLY A 116 -8.85 -14.46 -8.86
N ARG A 117 -9.01 -15.33 -9.84
CA ARG A 117 -8.06 -16.42 -10.08
C ARG A 117 -6.74 -15.82 -10.57
N ALA A 118 -5.59 -16.36 -10.13
CA ALA A 118 -4.29 -15.86 -10.62
C ALA A 118 -4.22 -15.92 -12.15
N GLU A 119 -4.93 -16.90 -12.72
CA GLU A 119 -5.14 -17.12 -14.14
C GLU A 119 -5.86 -15.94 -14.81
N GLU A 120 -6.90 -15.38 -14.19
CA GLU A 120 -7.62 -14.20 -14.71
C GLU A 120 -6.73 -12.96 -14.71
N PHE A 121 -5.89 -12.81 -13.68
CA PHE A 121 -4.92 -11.72 -13.61
C PHE A 121 -3.84 -11.83 -14.68
N VAL A 122 -3.33 -13.05 -14.92
CA VAL A 122 -2.34 -13.31 -15.98
C VAL A 122 -2.96 -13.03 -17.35
N GLN A 123 -4.16 -13.52 -17.61
CA GLN A 123 -4.86 -13.30 -18.88
C GLN A 123 -5.08 -11.82 -19.14
N PHE A 124 -5.56 -11.06 -18.14
CA PHE A 124 -5.73 -9.62 -18.26
C PHE A 124 -4.42 -8.89 -18.62
N LEU A 125 -3.29 -9.26 -18.01
CA LEU A 125 -2.01 -8.66 -18.34
C LEU A 125 -1.54 -9.04 -19.75
N SER A 126 -1.73 -10.29 -20.16
CA SER A 126 -1.43 -10.74 -21.53
C SER A 126 -2.25 -9.96 -22.56
N ASP A 127 -3.55 -9.85 -22.37
CA ASP A 127 -4.46 -9.12 -23.26
C ASP A 127 -4.12 -7.63 -23.32
N LYS A 128 -3.72 -7.04 -22.19
CA LYS A 128 -3.29 -5.64 -22.15
C LYS A 128 -1.97 -5.41 -22.89
N ILE A 129 -1.02 -6.34 -22.80
CA ILE A 129 0.25 -6.27 -23.52
C ILE A 129 0.02 -6.40 -25.02
N THR A 130 -0.83 -7.33 -25.46
CA THR A 130 -1.14 -7.50 -26.88
C THR A 130 -1.82 -6.24 -27.43
N GLN A 131 -2.81 -5.69 -26.72
CA GLN A 131 -3.48 -4.45 -27.13
C GLN A 131 -2.50 -3.28 -27.30
N ILE A 132 -1.58 -3.08 -26.35
CA ILE A 132 -0.58 -2.00 -26.44
C ILE A 132 0.32 -2.19 -27.66
N ARG A 133 0.74 -3.44 -27.96
CA ARG A 133 1.57 -3.74 -29.12
C ARG A 133 0.82 -3.46 -30.43
N THR A 134 -0.43 -3.93 -30.54
CA THR A 134 -1.25 -3.69 -31.73
C THR A 134 -1.52 -2.22 -31.96
N ASP A 135 -1.79 -1.45 -30.89
CA ASP A 135 -2.01 -0.01 -30.99
C ASP A 135 -0.74 0.70 -31.50
N LEU A 136 0.42 0.31 -30.98
CA LEU A 136 1.72 0.86 -31.38
C LEU A 136 2.02 0.55 -32.85
N ASP A 137 1.86 -0.70 -33.27
CA ASP A 137 2.09 -1.14 -34.65
C ASP A 137 1.12 -0.44 -35.63
N SER A 138 -0.13 -0.24 -35.21
CA SER A 138 -1.14 0.50 -35.99
C SER A 138 -0.73 1.96 -36.17
N THR A 139 -0.24 2.61 -35.11
CA THR A 139 0.25 4.01 -35.19
C THR A 139 1.56 4.16 -35.96
N TRP A 140 2.35 3.09 -36.12
CA TRP A 140 3.63 3.12 -36.83
C TRP A 140 3.53 2.72 -38.31
N THR A 141 2.33 2.50 -38.84
CA THR A 141 2.12 2.41 -40.30
C THR A 141 2.30 3.79 -40.94
N ILE A 142 3.56 4.18 -41.13
CA ILE A 142 3.98 5.32 -41.95
C ILE A 142 3.48 5.07 -43.38
N PRO A 143 2.69 5.97 -44.00
CA PRO A 143 2.35 5.85 -45.41
C PRO A 143 3.64 5.81 -46.24
N ALA A 144 3.89 4.66 -46.85
CA ALA A 144 5.06 4.42 -47.69
C ALA A 144 4.91 5.21 -49.00
N GLU A 145 5.33 6.48 -48.98
CA GLU A 145 5.72 7.19 -50.20
C GLU A 145 6.60 8.40 -49.84
N MET A 146 7.91 8.22 -49.94
CA MET A 146 8.83 9.34 -50.14
C MET A 146 9.64 9.04 -51.41
N PRO A 147 9.50 9.84 -52.48
CA PRO A 147 10.23 9.64 -53.72
C PRO A 147 11.73 9.80 -53.47
N ARG A 148 12.53 8.81 -53.90
CA ARG A 148 13.99 8.92 -53.89
C ARG A 148 14.43 10.06 -54.81
N ALA A 149 14.95 11.13 -54.23
CA ALA A 149 15.68 12.15 -54.99
C ALA A 149 17.06 11.59 -55.37
N SER A 150 17.29 11.47 -56.68
CA SER A 150 18.58 11.12 -57.27
C SER A 150 19.59 12.24 -57.02
N LEU A 151 20.69 11.92 -56.33
CA LEU A 151 21.88 12.76 -56.23
C LEU A 151 22.67 12.67 -57.54
N ASN A 152 22.60 13.71 -58.37
CA ASN A 152 23.52 13.89 -59.49
C ASN A 152 24.80 14.58 -59.00
N GLN A 153 25.95 13.96 -59.31
CA GLN A 153 27.29 14.48 -59.09
C GLN A 153 27.61 15.62 -60.07
N ILE A 154 28.19 16.71 -59.57
CA ILE A 154 29.26 17.50 -60.21
C ILE A 154 30.24 17.89 -59.10
#